data_AF-A0A8H3HDB9-F1
#
_entry.id   AF-A0A8H3HDB9-F1
#
_cell.length_a   1.000
_cell.length_b   1.000
_cell.length_c   1.000
_cell.angle_alpha   90.00
_cell.angle_beta   90.00
_cell.angle_gamma   90.00
#
_symmetry.space_group_name_H-M   'P 1'
#
loop_
_entity.id
_entity.type
_entity.pdbx_description
1 polymer ?
#
loop_
_entity_poly.entity_id
_entity_poly.type
_entity_poly.pdbx_seq_one_letter_code
_entity_poly.pdbx_strand_id
1 'polypeptide(L)'
;MINLQAVMLRFAEPFLYGKYSKIDHIDTKYFPMVTRANIAEETRINATAEEVNVWKMRLNETGAIPKSFISDIFFLCAGYNHLGIVRTIITHGKITKHNGEIDKWLETAGLAETPSGHQHTPHQGLIERAKANQTRYQRELLACELQLQVPDITQRNLAFINYTMVWMLRMVDPTHQYPSKAMTLPLPERVPDEFNMLPEYFVEDTVEYYIYVMRHCPELLDNSLRIEFLVFALTFLTSTWYVKNPLLKSKLLQGLFYGSIHVGHEYDGLLIALFNSHPMALQHLIPSLMWFYVDKFARFAVLLTHDTTSLLDGLSTKITSIKKYQLLIANKEQRDALSVEERSKKEEDFRQDEEMASSYATLGMSTVELLRNFTMETKATFLTLEIVNHLAAMLVYNIDMLCGPRCSSLQIKNMERYRFRPRQLLGELFQIFLNLSEDTPFVQAVANEGKNYKKDVFLKAAAIVHQRAIKSEIEIEKFVAFIQRVEHSKILIERGNGLGDTAV
;
A
#
# COMPACT_ATOMS: atom_id res chain seq x y z
N MET A 1 23.25 7.03 -23.76
CA MET A 1 21.98 6.28 -23.91
C MET A 1 20.83 7.15 -24.38
N ILE A 2 20.51 8.28 -23.70
CA ILE A 2 19.36 9.13 -24.09
C ILE A 2 19.40 9.61 -25.55
N ASN A 3 20.55 10.04 -26.06
CA ASN A 3 20.66 10.41 -27.48
C ASN A 3 20.36 9.25 -28.45
N LEU A 4 20.77 8.02 -28.10
CA LEU A 4 20.45 6.84 -28.89
C LEU A 4 18.95 6.54 -28.83
N GLN A 5 18.33 6.69 -27.66
CA GLN A 5 16.88 6.57 -27.51
C GLN A 5 16.15 7.62 -28.35
N ALA A 6 16.61 8.88 -28.37
CA ALA A 6 16.03 9.92 -29.21
C ALA A 6 16.09 9.59 -30.71
N VAL A 7 17.20 8.98 -31.17
CA VAL A 7 17.32 8.49 -32.56
C VAL A 7 16.37 7.33 -32.82
N MET A 8 16.29 6.35 -31.91
CA MET A 8 15.39 5.20 -32.05
C MET A 8 13.92 5.63 -32.07
N LEU A 9 13.53 6.60 -31.25
CA LEU A 9 12.18 7.17 -31.23
C LEU A 9 11.80 7.82 -32.57
N ARG A 10 12.76 8.45 -33.28
CA ARG A 10 12.53 8.98 -34.63
C ARG A 10 12.32 7.88 -35.67
N PHE A 11 13.03 6.75 -35.54
CA PHE A 11 12.78 5.59 -36.38
C PHE A 11 11.46 4.88 -36.04
N ALA A 12 11.03 4.94 -34.77
CA ALA A 12 9.77 4.35 -34.33
C ALA A 12 8.55 5.16 -34.80
N GLU A 13 8.72 6.47 -34.91
CA GLU A 13 7.71 7.46 -35.28
C GLU A 13 6.72 6.96 -36.37
N PRO A 14 7.17 6.47 -37.55
CA PRO A 14 6.28 6.12 -38.65
C PRO A 14 5.32 4.97 -38.38
N PHE A 15 5.52 4.18 -37.33
CA PHE A 15 4.59 3.12 -36.92
C PHE A 15 3.86 3.40 -35.60
N LEU A 16 4.26 4.44 -34.86
CA LEU A 16 3.52 4.90 -33.68
C LEU A 16 2.24 5.67 -34.07
N TYR A 17 2.27 6.43 -35.17
CA TYR A 17 1.11 7.17 -35.67
C TYR A 17 0.26 6.32 -36.61
N GLY A 18 -1.04 6.25 -36.34
CA GLY A 18 -2.01 5.53 -37.19
C GLY A 18 -2.85 4.47 -36.48
N LYS A 19 -3.33 4.77 -35.25
CA LYS A 19 -4.26 3.93 -34.47
C LYS A 19 -3.85 2.44 -34.42
N TYR A 20 -2.58 2.16 -34.17
CA TYR A 20 -2.04 0.81 -34.05
C TYR A 20 -2.13 -0.07 -35.32
N SER A 21 -2.34 0.51 -36.50
CA SER A 21 -2.44 -0.24 -37.77
C SER A 21 -1.24 -1.13 -38.11
N LYS A 22 -0.05 -0.81 -37.57
CA LYS A 22 1.19 -1.55 -37.80
C LYS A 22 1.61 -2.46 -36.63
N ILE A 23 0.76 -2.62 -35.62
CA ILE A 23 1.10 -3.35 -34.38
C ILE A 23 1.39 -4.83 -34.63
N ASP A 24 0.70 -5.42 -35.61
CA ASP A 24 0.87 -6.82 -36.00
C ASP A 24 2.14 -7.07 -36.83
N HIS A 25 2.86 -6.01 -37.22
CA HIS A 25 4.17 -6.13 -37.88
C HIS A 25 5.34 -6.31 -36.89
N ILE A 26 5.06 -6.26 -35.58
CA ILE A 26 6.05 -6.55 -34.53
C ILE A 26 6.05 -8.05 -34.28
N ASP A 27 7.16 -8.69 -34.60
CA ASP A 27 7.36 -10.11 -34.41
C ASP A 27 7.59 -10.43 -32.93
N THR A 28 6.59 -11.07 -32.33
CA THR A 28 6.62 -11.52 -30.94
C THR A 28 7.73 -12.54 -30.65
N LYS A 29 8.33 -13.15 -31.68
CA LYS A 29 9.40 -14.16 -31.58
C LYS A 29 10.78 -13.59 -31.91
N TYR A 30 10.96 -12.27 -31.76
CA TYR A 30 12.18 -11.56 -32.13
C TYR A 30 13.45 -12.03 -31.40
N PHE A 31 13.42 -12.14 -30.07
CA PHE A 31 14.64 -12.39 -29.28
C PHE A 31 15.35 -13.73 -29.56
N PRO A 32 14.65 -14.85 -29.82
CA PRO A 32 15.29 -16.08 -30.28
C PRO A 32 15.98 -15.97 -31.64
N MET A 33 15.47 -15.11 -32.53
CA MET A 33 15.88 -15.08 -33.93
C MET A 33 17.03 -14.10 -34.21
N VAL A 34 17.33 -13.18 -33.28
CA VAL A 34 18.25 -12.05 -33.52
C VAL A 34 19.26 -11.91 -32.39
N THR A 35 20.53 -11.66 -32.74
CA THR A 35 21.64 -11.45 -31.79
C THR A 35 21.87 -9.98 -31.43
N ARG A 36 21.21 -9.03 -32.11
CA ARG A 36 21.39 -7.57 -31.94
C ARG A 36 21.01 -7.08 -30.54
N ALA A 37 20.05 -7.73 -29.88
CA ALA A 37 19.63 -7.43 -28.53
C ALA A 37 19.85 -8.68 -27.65
N ASN A 38 20.96 -8.70 -26.91
CA ASN A 38 21.26 -9.80 -26.00
C ASN A 38 20.50 -9.61 -24.69
N ILE A 39 19.56 -10.51 -24.42
CA ILE A 39 18.76 -10.53 -23.18
C ILE A 39 19.10 -11.74 -22.31
N ALA A 40 20.26 -12.38 -22.48
CA ALA A 40 20.62 -13.61 -21.77
C ALA A 40 20.59 -13.46 -20.24
N GLU A 41 20.99 -12.29 -19.72
CA GLU A 41 21.04 -12.00 -18.28
C GLU A 41 19.72 -11.41 -17.75
N GLU A 42 18.78 -11.09 -18.63
CA GLU A 42 17.51 -10.48 -18.25
C GLU A 42 16.53 -11.52 -17.70
N THR A 43 15.87 -11.20 -16.59
CA THR A 43 14.77 -12.01 -16.04
C THR A 43 13.58 -11.99 -16.99
N ARG A 44 12.89 -13.12 -17.12
CA ARG A 44 11.67 -13.22 -17.94
C ARG A 44 10.45 -13.04 -17.08
N ILE A 45 9.35 -12.57 -17.69
CA ILE A 45 8.07 -12.39 -17.01
C ILE A 45 7.62 -13.67 -16.29
N ASN A 46 7.74 -14.82 -16.96
CA ASN A 46 7.17 -16.08 -16.46
C ASN A 46 7.92 -17.34 -16.95
N ALA A 47 9.17 -17.20 -17.39
CA ALA A 47 9.96 -18.32 -17.92
C ALA A 47 11.32 -18.45 -17.22
N THR A 48 11.74 -19.68 -17.01
CA THR A 48 13.08 -20.03 -16.53
C THR A 48 14.10 -19.98 -17.67
N ALA A 49 15.39 -19.91 -17.34
CA ALA A 49 16.46 -19.96 -18.33
C ALA A 49 16.41 -21.24 -19.18
N GLU A 50 15.99 -22.37 -18.58
CA GLU A 50 15.85 -23.64 -19.28
C GLU A 50 14.70 -23.62 -20.30
N GLU A 51 13.52 -23.12 -19.89
CA GLU A 51 12.37 -22.97 -20.80
C GLU A 51 12.68 -22.03 -21.97
N VAL A 52 13.46 -20.97 -21.73
CA VAL A 52 13.96 -20.07 -22.79
C VAL A 52 14.85 -20.82 -23.78
N ASN A 53 15.76 -21.67 -23.29
CA ASN A 53 16.65 -22.46 -24.16
C ASN A 53 15.87 -23.46 -25.01
N VAL A 54 14.92 -24.18 -24.39
CA VAL A 54 14.03 -25.12 -25.09
C VAL A 54 13.19 -24.39 -26.15
N TRP A 55 12.66 -23.21 -25.84
CA TRP A 55 11.91 -22.41 -26.80
C TRP A 55 12.77 -21.93 -27.98
N LYS A 56 14.01 -21.50 -27.72
CA LYS A 56 14.98 -21.15 -28.77
C LYS A 56 15.29 -22.33 -29.69
N MET A 57 15.50 -23.52 -29.14
CA MET A 57 15.75 -24.74 -29.93
C MET A 57 14.56 -25.05 -30.85
N ARG A 58 13.33 -25.06 -30.31
CA ARG A 58 12.10 -25.28 -31.09
C ARG A 58 11.95 -24.29 -32.25
N LEU A 59 12.30 -23.02 -32.04
CA LEU A 59 12.20 -22.00 -33.08
C LEU A 59 13.28 -22.12 -34.16
N ASN A 60 14.50 -22.49 -33.78
CA ASN A 60 15.58 -22.74 -34.74
C ASN A 60 15.26 -23.91 -35.69
N GLU A 61 14.59 -24.94 -35.20
CA GLU A 61 14.12 -26.07 -36.02
C GLU A 61 13.08 -25.65 -37.06
N THR A 62 12.25 -24.63 -36.76
CA THR A 62 11.24 -24.12 -37.70
C THR A 62 11.81 -23.25 -38.82
N GLY A 63 13.11 -22.91 -38.80
CA GLY A 63 13.75 -22.10 -39.84
C GLY A 63 13.21 -20.68 -39.98
N ALA A 64 12.59 -20.15 -38.92
CA ALA A 64 11.96 -18.83 -38.94
C ALA A 64 13.02 -17.72 -39.00
N ILE A 65 12.93 -16.87 -40.01
CA ILE A 65 13.81 -15.70 -40.23
C ILE A 65 13.09 -14.47 -39.66
N PRO A 66 13.78 -13.55 -38.95
CA PRO A 66 13.17 -12.32 -38.45
C PRO A 66 12.64 -11.47 -39.62
N LYS A 67 11.35 -11.13 -39.60
CA LYS A 67 10.66 -10.60 -40.80
C LYS A 67 10.45 -9.10 -40.89
N SER A 68 10.95 -8.25 -39.97
CA SER A 68 10.59 -6.83 -40.04
C SER A 68 11.58 -5.87 -39.39
N PHE A 69 12.02 -4.86 -40.15
CA PHE A 69 12.73 -3.69 -39.63
C PHE A 69 11.94 -2.99 -38.52
N ILE A 70 10.60 -3.03 -38.56
CA ILE A 70 9.76 -2.49 -37.48
C ILE A 70 10.04 -3.21 -36.15
N SER A 71 10.25 -4.54 -36.19
CA SER A 71 10.58 -5.31 -34.99
C SER A 71 11.96 -4.93 -34.46
N ASP A 72 12.97 -4.83 -35.32
CA ASP A 72 14.31 -4.38 -34.93
C ASP A 72 14.24 -3.05 -34.18
N ILE A 73 13.55 -2.06 -34.76
CA ILE A 73 13.42 -0.73 -34.16
C ILE A 73 12.61 -0.77 -32.86
N PHE A 74 11.51 -1.53 -32.81
CA PHE A 74 10.68 -1.64 -31.62
C PHE A 74 11.46 -2.21 -30.43
N PHE A 75 12.12 -3.36 -30.60
CA PHE A 75 12.85 -4.02 -29.52
C PHE A 75 14.14 -3.27 -29.13
N LEU A 76 14.85 -2.66 -30.08
CA LEU A 76 15.98 -1.79 -29.75
C LEU A 76 15.52 -0.54 -28.99
N CYS A 77 14.41 0.08 -29.39
CA CYS A 77 13.85 1.23 -28.68
C CYS A 77 13.41 0.87 -27.26
N ALA A 78 12.86 -0.32 -27.03
CA ALA A 78 12.57 -0.81 -25.68
C ALA A 78 13.85 -0.97 -24.84
N GLY A 79 14.90 -1.60 -25.39
CA GLY A 79 16.18 -1.75 -24.69
C GLY A 79 16.88 -0.43 -24.38
N TYR A 80 16.87 0.53 -25.31
CA TYR A 80 17.44 1.86 -25.06
C TYR A 80 16.60 2.72 -24.12
N ASN A 81 15.27 2.51 -24.07
CA ASN A 81 14.43 3.11 -23.05
C ASN A 81 14.83 2.62 -21.65
N HIS A 82 15.00 1.30 -21.50
CA HIS A 82 15.42 0.65 -20.25
C HIS A 82 16.75 1.20 -19.73
N LEU A 83 17.78 1.13 -20.59
CA LEU A 83 19.14 1.55 -20.24
C LEU A 83 19.35 3.07 -20.23
N GLY A 84 18.41 3.83 -20.82
CA GLY A 84 18.49 5.26 -21.02
C GLY A 84 17.53 6.04 -20.14
N ILE A 85 16.32 6.29 -20.64
CA ILE A 85 15.35 7.18 -20.00
C ILE A 85 14.94 6.65 -18.63
N VAL A 86 14.56 5.37 -18.53
CA VAL A 86 14.10 4.77 -17.26
C VAL A 86 15.25 4.71 -16.26
N ARG A 87 16.46 4.35 -16.70
CA ARG A 87 17.64 4.40 -15.82
C ARG A 87 17.92 5.80 -15.28
N THR A 88 17.75 6.84 -16.10
CA THR A 88 17.88 8.23 -15.66
C THR A 88 16.80 8.60 -14.65
N ILE A 89 15.54 8.18 -14.83
CA ILE A 89 14.45 8.39 -13.85
C ILE A 89 14.81 7.74 -12.51
N ILE A 90 15.24 6.48 -12.51
CA ILE A 90 15.63 5.76 -11.29
C ILE A 90 16.81 6.44 -10.61
N THR A 91 17.78 6.93 -11.39
CA THR A 91 18.98 7.62 -10.87
C THR A 91 18.60 8.95 -10.25
N HIS A 92 17.75 9.75 -10.90
CA HIS A 92 17.18 10.98 -10.37
C HIS A 92 16.47 10.75 -9.03
N GLY A 93 15.62 9.73 -8.94
CA GLY A 93 14.93 9.37 -7.68
C GLY A 93 15.89 9.00 -6.55
N LYS A 94 16.95 8.22 -6.83
CA LYS A 94 17.97 7.84 -5.85
C LYS A 94 18.76 9.05 -5.34
N ILE A 95 19.18 9.93 -6.24
CA ILE A 95 19.92 11.14 -5.88
C ILE A 95 19.02 12.08 -5.07
N THR A 96 17.75 12.22 -5.44
CA THR A 96 16.78 13.06 -4.72
C THR A 96 16.64 12.60 -3.26
N LYS A 97 16.48 11.29 -3.03
CA LYS A 97 16.40 10.74 -1.68
C LYS A 97 17.68 11.01 -0.88
N HIS A 98 18.84 10.74 -1.48
CA HIS A 98 20.12 10.93 -0.81
C HIS A 98 20.41 12.41 -0.51
N ASN A 99 20.03 13.32 -1.40
CA ASN A 99 20.15 14.75 -1.16
C ASN A 99 19.28 15.19 0.02
N GLY A 100 18.05 14.68 0.13
CA GLY A 100 17.18 14.95 1.27
C GLY A 100 17.70 14.41 2.61
N GLU A 101 18.47 13.31 2.60
CA GLU A 101 19.18 12.80 3.80
C GLU A 101 20.32 13.73 4.22
N ILE A 102 21.07 14.26 3.25
CA ILE A 102 22.13 15.26 3.49
C ILE A 102 21.53 16.57 4.01
N ASP A 103 20.41 17.02 3.44
CA ASP A 103 19.71 18.24 3.86
C ASP A 103 19.31 18.15 5.36
N LYS A 104 18.67 17.05 5.77
CA LYS A 104 18.30 16.82 7.17
C LYS A 104 19.52 16.75 8.11
N TRP A 105 20.61 16.15 7.65
CA TRP A 105 21.84 16.09 8.43
C TRP A 105 22.46 17.47 8.61
N LEU A 106 22.49 18.29 7.54
CA LEU A 106 23.00 19.68 7.59
C LEU A 106 22.14 20.57 8.50
N GLU A 107 20.82 20.42 8.49
CA GLU A 107 19.91 21.12 9.41
C GLU A 107 20.22 20.76 10.86
N THR A 108 20.35 19.47 11.16
CA THR A 108 20.69 18.99 12.52
C THR A 108 22.06 19.50 12.97
N ALA A 109 23.07 19.45 12.09
CA ALA A 109 24.41 19.94 12.36
C ALA A 109 24.46 21.47 12.55
N GLY A 110 23.54 22.22 11.94
CA GLY A 110 23.41 23.67 12.13
C GLY A 110 22.75 24.07 13.45
N LEU A 111 21.94 23.18 14.04
CA LEU A 111 21.29 23.39 15.35
C LEU A 111 22.14 22.90 16.52
N ALA A 112 23.11 22.02 16.29
CA ALA A 112 24.01 21.52 17.32
C ALA A 112 25.00 22.60 17.78
N GLU A 113 25.36 22.62 19.06
CA GLU A 113 26.39 23.50 19.57
C GLU A 113 27.74 23.21 18.89
N THR A 114 28.34 24.24 18.29
CA THR A 114 29.64 24.12 17.64
C THR A 114 30.72 23.73 18.65
N PRO A 115 31.44 22.61 18.45
CA PRO A 115 32.52 22.20 19.34
C PRO A 115 33.62 23.26 19.42
N SER A 116 34.04 23.62 20.62
CA SER A 116 35.13 24.58 20.85
C SER A 116 36.52 23.93 20.81
N GLY A 117 37.56 24.69 20.44
CA GLY A 117 38.96 24.24 20.50
C GLY A 117 39.41 23.35 19.33
N HIS A 118 40.26 22.34 19.60
CA HIS A 118 40.90 21.49 18.58
C HIS A 118 39.91 20.66 17.72
N GLN A 119 38.66 20.54 18.15
CA GLN A 119 37.60 19.81 17.43
C GLN A 119 36.79 20.69 16.47
N HIS A 120 36.97 22.02 16.50
CA HIS A 120 36.25 22.96 15.64
C HIS A 120 36.58 22.77 14.15
N THR A 121 37.87 22.72 13.80
CA THR A 121 38.34 22.63 12.40
C THR A 121 37.91 21.32 11.71
N PRO A 122 38.03 20.13 12.34
CA PRO A 122 37.50 18.90 11.77
C PRO A 122 35.98 18.90 11.60
N HIS A 123 35.23 19.44 12.58
CA HIS A 123 33.77 19.53 12.52
C HIS A 123 33.32 20.44 11.36
N GLN A 124 33.96 21.60 11.21
CA GLN A 124 33.68 22.52 10.11
C GLN A 124 34.01 21.91 8.75
N GLY A 125 35.14 21.18 8.62
CA GLY A 125 35.50 20.49 7.39
C GLY A 125 34.51 19.40 6.95
N LEU A 126 33.86 18.71 7.90
CA LEU A 126 32.79 17.75 7.60
C LEU A 126 31.55 18.45 7.02
N ILE A 127 31.15 19.58 7.61
CA ILE A 127 30.03 20.39 7.13
C ILE A 127 30.31 20.92 5.72
N GLU A 128 31.51 21.45 5.49
CA GLU A 128 31.92 21.95 4.17
C GLU A 128 31.92 20.85 3.11
N ARG A 129 32.40 19.64 3.46
CA ARG A 129 32.35 18.47 2.57
C ARG A 129 30.91 18.05 2.26
N ALA A 130 30.03 18.05 3.25
CA ALA A 130 28.61 17.74 3.05
C ALA A 130 27.94 18.75 2.10
N LYS A 131 28.19 20.06 2.29
CA LYS A 131 27.70 21.12 1.38
C LYS A 131 28.25 20.99 -0.04
N ALA A 132 29.53 20.63 -0.19
CA ALA A 132 30.12 20.38 -1.50
C ALA A 132 29.47 19.17 -2.21
N ASN A 133 29.22 18.09 -1.47
CA ASN A 133 28.50 16.92 -1.98
C ASN A 133 27.05 17.28 -2.39
N GLN A 134 26.32 18.02 -1.55
CA GLN A 134 24.98 18.52 -1.83
C GLN A 134 24.95 19.31 -3.14
N THR A 135 25.87 20.27 -3.31
CA THR A 135 26.00 21.07 -4.55
C THR A 135 26.24 20.18 -5.77
N ARG A 136 27.07 19.14 -5.63
CA ARG A 136 27.32 18.16 -6.72
C ARG A 136 26.04 17.41 -7.08
N TYR A 137 25.31 16.90 -6.08
CA TYR A 137 24.06 16.15 -6.31
C TYR A 137 22.96 17.02 -6.92
N GLN A 138 22.83 18.28 -6.49
CA GLN A 138 21.89 19.23 -7.10
C GLN A 138 22.19 19.48 -8.58
N ARG A 139 23.47 19.60 -8.97
CA ARG A 139 23.85 19.72 -10.40
C ARG A 139 23.50 18.49 -11.20
N GLU A 140 23.70 17.30 -10.63
CA GLU A 140 23.36 16.04 -11.28
C GLU A 140 21.83 15.88 -11.44
N LEU A 141 21.05 16.27 -10.43
CA LEU A 141 19.58 16.30 -10.51
C LEU A 141 19.10 17.21 -11.63
N LEU A 142 19.60 18.45 -11.69
CA LEU A 142 19.27 19.39 -12.76
C LEU A 142 19.62 18.82 -14.14
N ALA A 143 20.77 18.15 -14.27
CA ALA A 143 21.17 17.52 -15.52
C ALA A 143 20.22 16.37 -15.91
N CYS A 144 19.75 15.55 -14.95
CA CYS A 144 18.75 14.52 -15.20
C CYS A 144 17.39 15.14 -15.61
N GLU A 145 16.93 16.17 -14.91
CA GLU A 145 15.65 16.85 -15.17
C GLU A 145 15.63 17.44 -16.58
N LEU A 146 16.68 18.18 -16.95
CA LEU A 146 16.82 18.76 -18.29
C LEU A 146 16.74 17.69 -19.39
N GLN A 147 17.32 16.50 -19.15
CA GLN A 147 17.29 15.40 -20.12
C GLN A 147 15.92 14.74 -20.22
N LEU A 148 15.19 14.63 -19.11
CA LEU A 148 13.88 13.96 -19.05
C LEU A 148 12.71 14.86 -19.47
N GLN A 149 12.89 16.19 -19.41
CA GLN A 149 11.88 17.19 -19.72
C GLN A 149 12.02 17.80 -21.11
N VAL A 150 12.79 17.18 -22.02
CA VAL A 150 12.86 17.62 -23.42
C VAL A 150 11.53 17.29 -24.11
N PRO A 151 10.67 18.28 -24.46
CA PRO A 151 9.28 18.01 -24.82
C PRO A 151 9.10 17.01 -25.97
N ASP A 152 9.91 17.15 -27.02
CA ASP A 152 9.88 16.28 -28.19
C ASP A 152 10.22 14.82 -27.87
N ILE A 153 11.16 14.59 -26.95
CA ILE A 153 11.58 13.24 -26.54
C ILE A 153 10.53 12.67 -25.60
N THR A 154 10.05 13.45 -24.63
CA THR A 154 9.02 13.03 -23.68
C THR A 154 7.73 12.62 -24.39
N GLN A 155 7.26 13.41 -25.35
CA GLN A 155 6.04 13.08 -26.10
C GLN A 155 6.20 11.82 -26.97
N ARG A 156 7.32 11.70 -27.70
CA ARG A 156 7.60 10.49 -28.52
C ARG A 156 7.79 9.25 -27.65
N ASN A 157 8.45 9.37 -26.51
CA ASN A 157 8.64 8.25 -25.60
C ASN A 157 7.32 7.84 -24.95
N LEU A 158 6.47 8.78 -24.56
CA LEU A 158 5.12 8.48 -24.09
C LEU A 158 4.29 7.74 -25.14
N ALA A 159 4.33 8.19 -26.40
CA ALA A 159 3.68 7.49 -27.50
C ALA A 159 4.23 6.06 -27.69
N PHE A 160 5.55 5.89 -27.61
CA PHE A 160 6.20 4.57 -27.68
C PHE A 160 5.80 3.65 -26.52
N ILE A 161 5.88 4.13 -25.28
CA ILE A 161 5.51 3.35 -24.09
C ILE A 161 4.03 2.96 -24.13
N ASN A 162 3.16 3.87 -24.55
CA ASN A 162 1.76 3.56 -24.76
C ASN A 162 1.55 2.49 -25.84
N TYR A 163 2.29 2.58 -26.94
CA TYR A 163 2.27 1.57 -27.99
C TYR A 163 2.74 0.20 -27.47
N THR A 164 3.77 0.16 -26.64
CA THR A 164 4.26 -1.05 -25.98
C THR A 164 3.22 -1.66 -25.04
N MET A 165 2.48 -0.85 -24.27
CA MET A 165 1.33 -1.34 -23.47
C MET A 165 0.29 -2.03 -24.33
N VAL A 166 -0.18 -1.34 -25.37
CA VAL A 166 -1.23 -1.86 -26.26
C VAL A 166 -0.75 -3.12 -26.97
N TRP A 167 0.52 -3.19 -27.36
CA TRP A 167 1.11 -4.38 -27.97
C TRP A 167 1.14 -5.56 -27.01
N MET A 168 1.54 -5.35 -25.75
CA MET A 168 1.49 -6.38 -24.71
C MET A 168 0.04 -6.84 -24.44
N LEU A 169 -0.92 -5.91 -24.37
CA LEU A 169 -2.34 -6.25 -24.18
C LEU A 169 -2.90 -7.05 -25.35
N ARG A 170 -2.58 -6.66 -26.59
CA ARG A 170 -2.98 -7.39 -27.80
C ARG A 170 -2.37 -8.79 -27.90
N MET A 171 -1.16 -8.98 -27.35
CA MET A 171 -0.52 -10.30 -27.27
C MET A 171 -1.27 -11.25 -26.33
N VAL A 172 -1.79 -10.75 -25.21
CA VAL A 172 -2.47 -11.56 -24.19
C VAL A 172 -3.99 -11.63 -24.39
N ASP A 173 -4.56 -10.76 -25.22
CA ASP A 173 -5.95 -10.80 -25.67
C ASP A 173 -6.21 -12.08 -26.49
N PRO A 174 -7.11 -12.98 -26.06
CA PRO A 174 -7.46 -14.18 -26.82
C PRO A 174 -8.01 -13.89 -28.22
N THR A 175 -8.57 -12.70 -28.43
CA THR A 175 -9.11 -12.28 -29.73
C THR A 175 -8.08 -11.56 -30.59
N HIS A 176 -6.95 -11.13 -30.03
CA HIS A 176 -5.92 -10.29 -30.65
C HIS A 176 -6.48 -9.04 -31.34
N GLN A 177 -7.58 -8.48 -30.83
CA GLN A 177 -8.29 -7.33 -31.41
C GLN A 177 -8.17 -6.06 -30.58
N TYR A 178 -7.60 -6.12 -29.38
CA TYR A 178 -7.30 -4.93 -28.59
C TYR A 178 -6.42 -3.93 -29.36
N PRO A 179 -6.70 -2.61 -29.33
CA PRO A 179 -7.74 -1.91 -28.57
C PRO A 179 -9.07 -1.70 -29.34
N SER A 180 -9.20 -2.26 -30.56
CA SER A 180 -10.41 -2.10 -31.38
C SER A 180 -11.63 -2.79 -30.76
N LYS A 181 -11.38 -3.87 -30.02
CA LYS A 181 -12.37 -4.57 -29.21
C LYS A 181 -11.90 -4.63 -27.76
N ALA A 182 -12.79 -4.30 -26.83
CA ALA A 182 -12.49 -4.40 -25.40
C ALA A 182 -12.24 -5.86 -24.99
N MET A 183 -11.23 -6.07 -24.15
CA MET A 183 -10.95 -7.37 -23.55
C MET A 183 -11.91 -7.65 -22.39
N THR A 184 -12.18 -8.93 -22.16
CA THR A 184 -12.92 -9.41 -20.99
C THR A 184 -11.96 -10.03 -19.98
N LEU A 185 -12.08 -9.63 -18.72
CA LEU A 185 -11.30 -10.20 -17.62
C LEU A 185 -12.17 -11.16 -16.77
N PRO A 186 -11.57 -12.18 -16.13
CA PRO A 186 -10.15 -12.55 -16.21
C PRO A 186 -9.78 -13.18 -17.57
N LEU A 187 -8.52 -13.03 -17.97
CA LEU A 187 -7.94 -13.71 -19.14
C LEU A 187 -7.88 -15.23 -18.92
N PRO A 188 -7.63 -16.04 -19.96
CA PRO A 188 -7.39 -17.48 -19.79
C PRO A 188 -6.11 -17.76 -18.99
N GLU A 189 -6.08 -18.85 -18.21
CA GLU A 189 -4.88 -19.29 -17.46
C GLU A 189 -3.71 -19.72 -18.35
N ARG A 190 -4.01 -20.12 -19.60
CA ARG A 190 -2.99 -20.45 -20.59
C ARG A 190 -2.35 -19.16 -21.12
N VAL A 191 -1.19 -18.80 -20.56
CA VAL A 191 -0.39 -17.66 -20.99
C VAL A 191 0.37 -18.00 -22.29
N PRO A 192 0.37 -17.14 -23.32
CA PRO A 192 1.17 -17.34 -24.53
C PRO A 192 2.67 -17.47 -24.22
N ASP A 193 3.35 -18.41 -24.88
CA ASP A 193 4.80 -18.63 -24.72
C ASP A 193 5.56 -17.32 -25.03
N GLU A 194 5.15 -16.62 -26.08
CA GLU A 194 5.76 -15.36 -26.49
C GLU A 194 5.75 -14.29 -25.39
N PHE A 195 4.67 -14.22 -24.60
CA PHE A 195 4.57 -13.28 -23.48
C PHE A 195 5.43 -13.72 -22.29
N ASN A 196 5.40 -15.02 -21.95
CA ASN A 196 6.21 -15.58 -20.85
C ASN A 196 7.71 -15.31 -21.03
N MET A 197 8.17 -15.26 -22.30
CA MET A 197 9.56 -15.12 -22.71
C MET A 197 10.02 -13.66 -22.83
N LEU A 198 9.15 -12.67 -22.61
CA LEU A 198 9.56 -11.27 -22.60
C LEU A 198 10.40 -10.96 -21.35
N PRO A 199 11.40 -10.06 -21.45
CA PRO A 199 12.06 -9.49 -20.29
C PRO A 199 11.08 -8.77 -19.35
N GLU A 200 11.32 -8.88 -18.04
CA GLU A 200 10.49 -8.22 -17.02
C GLU A 200 10.43 -6.69 -17.19
N TYR A 201 11.51 -6.08 -17.72
CA TYR A 201 11.58 -4.64 -17.93
C TYR A 201 10.49 -4.10 -18.87
N PHE A 202 9.90 -4.91 -19.75
CA PHE A 202 8.79 -4.46 -20.60
C PHE A 202 7.61 -3.96 -19.78
N VAL A 203 7.29 -4.65 -18.68
CA VAL A 203 6.23 -4.26 -17.75
C VAL A 203 6.76 -3.18 -16.80
N GLU A 204 7.97 -3.36 -16.25
CA GLU A 204 8.52 -2.43 -15.26
C GLU A 204 8.71 -1.02 -15.82
N ASP A 205 9.39 -0.89 -16.96
CA ASP A 205 9.73 0.39 -17.58
C ASP A 205 8.48 1.16 -17.99
N THR A 206 7.49 0.43 -18.51
CA THR A 206 6.20 0.99 -18.91
C THR A 206 5.53 1.67 -17.73
N VAL A 207 5.44 0.97 -16.60
CA VAL A 207 4.80 1.50 -15.41
C VAL A 207 5.64 2.60 -14.77
N GLU A 208 6.96 2.45 -14.71
CA GLU A 208 7.87 3.46 -14.16
C GLU A 208 7.79 4.77 -14.94
N TYR A 209 7.73 4.69 -16.28
CA TYR A 209 7.61 5.87 -17.11
C TYR A 209 6.25 6.57 -16.93
N TYR A 210 5.15 5.81 -16.84
CA TYR A 210 3.84 6.38 -16.53
C TYR A 210 3.80 7.06 -15.16
N ILE A 211 4.40 6.46 -14.13
CA ILE A 211 4.54 7.09 -12.81
C ILE A 211 5.31 8.40 -12.93
N TYR A 212 6.41 8.43 -13.69
CA TYR A 212 7.17 9.66 -13.93
C TYR A 212 6.30 10.74 -14.60
N VAL A 213 5.60 10.41 -15.67
CA VAL A 213 4.73 11.36 -16.39
C VAL A 213 3.59 11.86 -15.50
N MET A 214 2.93 10.99 -14.73
CA MET A 214 1.88 11.40 -13.79
C MET A 214 2.37 12.40 -12.74
N ARG A 215 3.63 12.29 -12.31
CA ARG A 215 4.20 13.14 -11.25
C ARG A 215 4.76 14.46 -11.78
N HIS A 216 5.31 14.47 -13.00
CA HIS A 216 6.08 15.59 -13.50
C HIS A 216 5.43 16.32 -14.69
N CYS A 217 4.63 15.62 -15.49
CA CYS A 217 3.97 16.16 -16.68
C CYS A 217 2.53 15.59 -16.85
N PRO A 218 1.66 15.69 -15.83
CA PRO A 218 0.32 15.09 -15.86
C PRO A 218 -0.56 15.60 -17.02
N GLU A 219 -0.28 16.79 -17.53
CA GLU A 219 -0.95 17.41 -18.67
C GLU A 219 -0.78 16.64 -19.99
N LEU A 220 0.26 15.80 -20.11
CA LEU A 220 0.49 14.98 -21.30
C LEU A 220 -0.44 13.75 -21.35
N LEU A 221 -1.07 13.39 -20.24
CA LEU A 221 -1.97 12.25 -20.17
C LEU A 221 -3.40 12.68 -20.49
N ASP A 222 -3.80 12.54 -21.75
CA ASP A 222 -5.19 12.64 -22.14
C ASP A 222 -6.03 11.46 -21.59
N ASN A 223 -7.36 11.52 -21.78
CA ASN A 223 -8.24 10.47 -21.28
C ASN A 223 -7.97 9.10 -21.94
N SER A 224 -7.50 9.07 -23.18
CA SER A 224 -7.19 7.82 -23.88
C SER A 224 -6.00 7.12 -23.22
N LEU A 225 -4.91 7.84 -22.96
CA LEU A 225 -3.71 7.31 -22.31
C LEU A 225 -3.99 6.83 -20.88
N ARG A 226 -4.85 7.55 -20.15
CA ARG A 226 -5.29 7.14 -18.81
C ARG A 226 -6.08 5.84 -18.83
N ILE A 227 -6.98 5.66 -19.81
CA ILE A 227 -7.75 4.42 -19.99
C ILE A 227 -6.79 3.26 -20.33
N GLU A 228 -5.86 3.46 -21.26
CA GLU A 228 -4.91 2.41 -21.65
C GLU A 228 -4.06 1.94 -20.46
N PHE A 229 -3.56 2.89 -19.65
CA PHE A 229 -2.81 2.56 -18.44
C PHE A 229 -3.66 1.81 -17.40
N LEU A 230 -4.90 2.25 -17.18
CA LEU A 230 -5.83 1.60 -16.26
C LEU A 230 -6.12 0.15 -16.68
N VAL A 231 -6.44 -0.07 -17.96
CA VAL A 231 -6.70 -1.39 -18.53
C VAL A 231 -5.46 -2.26 -18.42
N PHE A 232 -4.28 -1.72 -18.74
CA PHE A 232 -3.00 -2.41 -18.60
C PHE A 232 -2.77 -2.89 -17.16
N ALA A 233 -2.89 -1.98 -16.18
CA ALA A 233 -2.69 -2.30 -14.77
C ALA A 233 -3.69 -3.33 -14.26
N LEU A 234 -4.99 -3.14 -14.53
CA LEU A 234 -6.04 -4.05 -14.06
C LEU A 234 -5.97 -5.43 -14.72
N THR A 235 -5.57 -5.52 -15.99
CA THR A 235 -5.42 -6.80 -16.68
C THR A 235 -4.42 -7.70 -15.95
N PHE A 236 -3.22 -7.19 -15.66
CA PHE A 236 -2.16 -7.97 -15.00
C PHE A 236 -2.34 -8.11 -13.48
N LEU A 237 -3.11 -7.22 -12.85
CA LEU A 237 -3.47 -7.36 -11.43
C LEU A 237 -4.65 -8.32 -11.21
N THR A 238 -5.56 -8.45 -12.18
CA THR A 238 -6.69 -9.41 -12.13
C THR A 238 -6.24 -10.81 -12.56
N SER A 239 -5.52 -10.92 -13.68
CA SER A 239 -5.04 -12.20 -14.23
C SER A 239 -3.62 -12.49 -13.77
N THR A 240 -3.52 -12.80 -12.47
CA THR A 240 -2.28 -12.81 -11.70
C THR A 240 -1.27 -13.88 -12.12
N TRP A 241 -1.68 -14.83 -12.95
CA TRP A 241 -0.84 -15.84 -13.58
C TRP A 241 -0.01 -15.30 -14.75
N TYR A 242 -0.36 -14.15 -15.35
CA TYR A 242 0.44 -13.51 -16.41
C TYR A 242 1.69 -12.81 -15.88
N VAL A 243 1.64 -12.26 -14.66
CA VAL A 243 2.81 -11.62 -14.03
C VAL A 243 2.95 -12.23 -12.65
N LYS A 244 3.81 -13.23 -12.46
CA LYS A 244 3.95 -13.90 -11.16
C LYS A 244 4.79 -13.09 -10.17
N ASN A 245 5.78 -12.34 -10.66
CA ASN A 245 6.71 -11.58 -9.82
C ASN A 245 5.97 -10.55 -8.94
N PRO A 246 6.05 -10.66 -7.59
CA PRO A 246 5.34 -9.77 -6.68
C PRO A 246 5.85 -8.32 -6.73
N LEU A 247 7.11 -8.09 -7.14
CA LEU A 247 7.67 -6.75 -7.30
C LEU A 247 7.05 -6.03 -8.50
N LEU A 248 6.84 -6.72 -9.62
CA LEU A 248 6.14 -6.17 -10.78
C LEU A 248 4.67 -5.84 -10.45
N LYS A 249 3.97 -6.74 -9.74
CA LYS A 249 2.61 -6.44 -9.23
C LYS A 249 2.57 -5.21 -8.33
N SER A 250 3.55 -5.08 -7.42
CA SER A 250 3.70 -3.90 -6.57
C SER A 250 3.92 -2.63 -7.39
N LYS A 251 4.68 -2.71 -8.49
CA LYS A 251 4.91 -1.58 -9.40
C LYS A 251 3.61 -1.16 -10.10
N LEU A 252 2.83 -2.11 -10.62
CA LEU A 252 1.50 -1.84 -11.22
C LEU A 252 0.57 -1.11 -10.23
N LEU A 253 0.56 -1.55 -8.98
CA LEU A 253 -0.20 -0.90 -7.91
C LEU A 253 0.32 0.49 -7.56
N GLN A 254 1.64 0.69 -7.52
CA GLN A 254 2.22 2.03 -7.37
C GLN A 254 1.75 2.97 -8.49
N GLY A 255 1.66 2.46 -9.72
CA GLY A 255 1.09 3.19 -10.84
C GLY A 255 -0.35 3.66 -10.60
N LEU A 256 -1.22 2.75 -10.15
CA LEU A 256 -2.60 3.09 -9.79
C LEU A 256 -2.67 4.08 -8.61
N PHE A 257 -1.79 3.90 -7.61
CA PHE A 257 -1.69 4.78 -6.45
C PHE A 257 -1.27 6.20 -6.84
N TYR A 258 -0.23 6.38 -7.66
CA TYR A 258 0.15 7.72 -8.14
C TYR A 258 -0.95 8.36 -8.99
N GLY A 259 -1.74 7.56 -9.72
CA GLY A 259 -2.94 8.03 -10.39
C GLY A 259 -4.11 8.39 -9.46
N SER A 260 -4.08 7.98 -8.19
CA SER A 260 -5.12 8.27 -7.19
C SER A 260 -4.78 9.43 -6.26
N ILE A 261 -3.53 9.88 -6.22
CA ILE A 261 -3.11 10.97 -5.32
C ILE A 261 -3.74 12.28 -5.78
N HIS A 262 -4.44 12.94 -4.87
CA HIS A 262 -4.93 14.31 -5.05
C HIS A 262 -3.77 15.30 -4.97
N VAL A 263 -3.74 16.28 -5.87
CA VAL A 263 -2.76 17.38 -5.82
C VAL A 263 -3.44 18.60 -5.18
N GLY A 264 -3.28 18.75 -3.87
CA GLY A 264 -3.97 19.80 -3.10
C GLY A 264 -5.47 19.54 -2.93
N HIS A 265 -6.25 20.60 -2.66
CA HIS A 265 -7.70 20.51 -2.42
C HIS A 265 -8.55 20.59 -3.70
N GLU A 266 -7.97 21.05 -4.82
CA GLU A 266 -8.73 21.40 -6.03
C GLU A 266 -8.59 20.39 -7.18
N TYR A 267 -7.60 19.50 -7.12
CA TYR A 267 -7.33 18.54 -8.20
C TYR A 267 -7.53 17.10 -7.71
N ASP A 268 -8.59 16.46 -8.22
CA ASP A 268 -8.77 15.02 -8.11
C ASP A 268 -7.62 14.28 -8.81
N GLY A 269 -7.25 13.12 -8.25
CA GLY A 269 -6.26 12.24 -8.86
C GLY A 269 -6.62 11.87 -10.30
N LEU A 270 -5.60 11.78 -11.16
CA LEU A 270 -5.71 11.58 -12.62
C LEU A 270 -6.63 10.42 -13.02
N LEU A 271 -6.65 9.34 -12.24
CA LEU A 271 -7.41 8.13 -12.52
C LEU A 271 -8.72 8.01 -11.72
N ILE A 272 -8.99 8.92 -10.77
CA ILE A 272 -10.17 8.82 -9.87
C ILE A 272 -11.48 8.79 -10.66
N ALA A 273 -11.63 9.68 -11.64
CA ALA A 273 -12.80 9.70 -12.50
C ALA A 273 -13.01 8.35 -13.22
N LEU A 274 -11.91 7.71 -13.66
CA LEU A 274 -11.98 6.41 -14.31
C LEU A 274 -12.24 5.27 -13.33
N PHE A 275 -11.70 5.33 -12.11
CA PHE A 275 -12.02 4.35 -11.07
C PHE A 275 -13.52 4.28 -10.77
N ASN A 276 -14.19 5.43 -10.83
CA ASN A 276 -15.62 5.56 -10.54
C ASN A 276 -16.54 5.40 -11.76
N SER A 277 -16.01 5.25 -12.98
CA SER A 277 -16.84 5.22 -14.21
C SER A 277 -16.46 4.15 -15.23
N HIS A 278 -15.19 3.74 -15.30
CA HIS A 278 -14.75 2.77 -16.30
C HIS A 278 -15.23 1.36 -15.90
N PRO A 279 -15.90 0.61 -16.80
CA PRO A 279 -16.49 -0.69 -16.46
C PRO A 279 -15.49 -1.67 -15.85
N MET A 280 -14.27 -1.73 -16.41
CA MET A 280 -13.21 -2.60 -15.90
C MET A 280 -12.76 -2.21 -14.49
N ALA A 281 -12.73 -0.92 -14.16
CA ALA A 281 -12.34 -0.49 -12.81
C ALA A 281 -13.42 -0.82 -11.79
N LEU A 282 -14.68 -0.53 -12.11
CA LEU A 282 -15.82 -0.86 -11.25
C LEU A 282 -15.89 -2.36 -10.94
N GLN A 283 -15.57 -3.21 -11.93
CA GLN A 283 -15.63 -4.65 -11.79
C GLN A 283 -14.39 -5.26 -11.12
N HIS A 284 -13.18 -4.75 -11.42
CA HIS A 284 -11.93 -5.44 -11.09
C HIS A 284 -10.98 -4.71 -10.14
N LEU A 285 -11.12 -3.40 -9.92
CA LEU A 285 -10.18 -2.64 -9.10
C LEU A 285 -10.15 -3.15 -7.64
N ILE A 286 -11.29 -3.16 -6.97
CA ILE A 286 -11.38 -3.60 -5.57
C ILE A 286 -11.00 -5.08 -5.42
N PRO A 287 -11.53 -6.02 -6.23
CA PRO A 287 -11.10 -7.42 -6.15
C PRO A 287 -9.59 -7.61 -6.36
N SER A 288 -8.98 -6.89 -7.31
CA SER A 288 -7.54 -6.99 -7.60
C SER A 288 -6.68 -6.47 -6.44
N LEU A 289 -7.09 -5.33 -5.84
CA LEU A 289 -6.45 -4.81 -4.64
C LEU A 289 -6.58 -5.81 -3.50
N MET A 290 -7.79 -6.26 -3.20
CA MET A 290 -8.04 -7.22 -2.14
C MET A 290 -7.21 -8.48 -2.34
N TRP A 291 -7.22 -9.09 -3.53
CA TRP A 291 -6.45 -10.29 -3.85
C TRP A 291 -4.93 -10.09 -3.71
N PHE A 292 -4.38 -9.00 -4.25
CA PHE A 292 -2.95 -8.71 -4.10
C PHE A 292 -2.57 -8.58 -2.63
N TYR A 293 -3.47 -7.98 -1.85
CA TYR A 293 -3.27 -7.90 -0.44
C TYR A 293 -3.51 -9.27 0.21
N VAL A 294 -4.51 -10.12 -0.04
CA VAL A 294 -4.87 -11.35 0.74
C VAL A 294 -3.72 -12.01 1.56
N ASP A 295 -2.61 -12.44 0.96
CA ASP A 295 -1.45 -13.03 1.68
C ASP A 295 -0.69 -12.00 2.56
N LYS A 296 -0.51 -10.77 2.05
CA LYS A 296 -0.09 -9.59 2.81
C LYS A 296 -1.20 -8.98 3.67
N PHE A 297 -2.47 -9.29 3.41
CA PHE A 297 -3.66 -8.75 4.04
C PHE A 297 -3.88 -9.52 5.33
N ALA A 298 -3.60 -10.82 5.36
CA ALA A 298 -3.51 -11.54 6.62
C ALA A 298 -2.50 -10.87 7.54
N ARG A 299 -1.28 -10.60 7.05
CA ARG A 299 -0.24 -9.87 7.81
C ARG A 299 -0.66 -8.44 8.15
N PHE A 300 -1.30 -7.73 7.22
CA PHE A 300 -1.76 -6.35 7.41
C PHE A 300 -2.93 -6.28 8.38
N ALA A 301 -3.90 -7.19 8.31
CA ALA A 301 -5.00 -7.29 9.25
C ALA A 301 -4.49 -7.65 10.65
N VAL A 302 -3.53 -8.58 10.76
CA VAL A 302 -2.83 -8.86 12.01
C VAL A 302 -2.11 -7.59 12.50
N LEU A 303 -1.38 -6.88 11.64
CA LEU A 303 -0.76 -5.60 11.98
C LEU A 303 -1.80 -4.56 12.45
N LEU A 304 -2.93 -4.41 11.77
CA LEU A 304 -4.02 -3.52 12.16
C LEU A 304 -4.58 -3.90 13.53
N THR A 305 -4.72 -5.19 13.85
CA THR A 305 -5.18 -5.62 15.18
C THR A 305 -4.15 -5.30 16.27
N HIS A 306 -2.86 -5.45 15.99
CA HIS A 306 -1.79 -5.06 16.92
C HIS A 306 -1.71 -3.55 17.10
N ASP A 307 -1.76 -2.78 16.01
CA ASP A 307 -1.73 -1.33 16.02
C ASP A 307 -2.95 -0.78 16.77
N THR A 308 -4.14 -1.35 16.55
CA THR A 308 -5.35 -0.97 17.29
C THR A 308 -5.17 -1.19 18.79
N THR A 309 -4.66 -2.36 19.19
CA THR A 309 -4.42 -2.66 20.61
C THR A 309 -3.40 -1.70 21.22
N SER A 310 -2.27 -1.47 20.52
CA SER A 310 -1.18 -0.61 20.98
C SER A 310 -1.61 0.86 21.08
N LEU A 311 -2.29 1.40 20.06
CA LEU A 311 -2.78 2.77 20.04
C LEU A 311 -3.82 3.01 21.15
N LEU A 312 -4.77 2.09 21.33
CA LEU A 312 -5.81 2.24 22.35
C LEU A 312 -5.28 2.03 23.77
N ASP A 313 -4.30 1.14 23.96
CA ASP A 313 -3.60 0.99 25.25
C ASP A 313 -2.74 2.21 25.59
N GLY A 314 -1.98 2.71 24.61
CA GLY A 314 -1.23 3.96 24.72
C GLY A 314 -2.15 5.13 25.07
N LEU A 315 -3.29 5.24 24.39
CA LEU A 315 -4.33 6.24 24.69
C LEU A 315 -4.84 6.12 26.13
N SER A 316 -5.21 4.91 26.58
CA SER A 316 -5.69 4.65 27.94
C SER A 316 -4.67 5.07 29.00
N THR A 317 -3.40 4.76 28.76
CA THR A 317 -2.28 5.14 29.63
C THR A 317 -2.15 6.66 29.73
N LYS A 318 -2.15 7.36 28.59
CA LYS A 318 -2.03 8.82 28.54
C LYS A 318 -3.24 9.52 29.17
N ILE A 319 -4.46 9.05 28.90
CA ILE A 319 -5.68 9.55 29.57
C ILE A 319 -5.60 9.38 31.09
N THR A 320 -5.07 8.26 31.56
CA THR A 320 -4.91 8.00 33.00
C THR A 320 -3.89 8.95 33.63
N SER A 321 -2.78 9.25 32.96
CA SER A 321 -1.80 10.26 33.41
C SER A 321 -2.39 11.66 33.43
N ILE A 322 -3.10 12.07 32.37
CA ILE A 322 -3.85 13.32 32.29
C ILE A 322 -4.82 13.44 33.47
N LYS A 323 -5.56 12.36 33.79
CA LYS A 323 -6.48 12.35 34.94
C LYS A 323 -5.76 12.57 36.26
N LYS A 324 -4.63 11.89 36.49
CA LYS A 324 -3.82 12.05 37.71
C LYS A 324 -3.34 13.50 37.86
N TYR A 325 -2.90 14.12 36.77
CA TYR A 325 -2.49 15.52 36.77
C TYR A 325 -3.66 16.47 37.04
N GLN A 326 -4.82 16.26 36.41
CA GLN A 326 -6.04 17.04 36.68
C GLN A 326 -6.47 16.98 38.15
N LEU A 327 -6.36 15.81 38.78
CA LEU A 327 -6.64 15.63 40.21
C LEU A 327 -5.61 16.34 41.09
N LEU A 328 -4.32 16.28 40.72
CA LEU A 328 -3.24 16.93 41.45
C LEU A 328 -3.37 18.46 41.42
N ILE A 329 -3.73 19.05 40.27
CA ILE A 329 -3.98 20.50 40.18
C ILE A 329 -5.22 20.92 40.96
N ALA A 330 -6.25 20.07 40.99
CA ALA A 330 -7.48 20.35 41.72
C ALA A 330 -7.26 20.37 43.25
N ASN A 331 -6.27 19.63 43.76
CA ASN A 331 -5.91 19.60 45.18
C ASN A 331 -4.85 20.67 45.52
N LYS A 332 -5.30 21.79 46.09
CA LYS A 332 -4.43 22.94 46.44
C LYS A 332 -3.29 22.56 47.39
N GLU A 333 -3.53 21.73 48.41
CA GLU A 333 -2.50 21.34 49.38
C GLU A 333 -1.38 20.52 48.74
N GLN A 334 -1.73 19.55 47.88
CA GLN A 334 -0.73 18.74 47.15
C GLN A 334 0.00 19.54 46.08
N ARG A 335 -0.68 20.51 45.47
CA ARG A 335 -0.06 21.44 44.54
C ARG A 335 0.97 22.31 45.26
N ASP A 336 0.61 22.86 46.42
CA ASP A 336 1.43 23.76 47.25
C ASP A 336 2.60 23.06 47.97
N ALA A 337 2.55 21.74 48.11
CA ALA A 337 3.67 20.92 48.54
C ALA A 337 4.78 20.73 47.48
N LEU A 338 4.50 20.97 46.19
CA LEU A 338 5.48 20.78 45.10
C LEU A 338 6.31 22.04 44.86
N SER A 339 7.60 21.85 44.56
CA SER A 339 8.49 22.95 44.19
C SER A 339 8.09 23.59 42.85
N VAL A 340 8.57 24.81 42.58
CA VAL A 340 8.30 25.51 41.31
C VAL A 340 8.85 24.72 40.11
N GLU A 341 10.02 24.11 40.26
CA GLU A 341 10.67 23.27 39.23
C GLU A 341 9.86 21.99 38.96
N GLU A 342 9.39 21.32 40.02
CA GLU A 342 8.56 20.10 39.89
C GLU A 342 7.21 20.39 39.23
N ARG A 343 6.62 21.56 39.51
CA ARG A 343 5.38 22.01 38.87
C ARG A 343 5.59 22.25 37.37
N SER A 344 6.67 22.95 37.01
CA SER A 344 7.01 23.23 35.60
C SER A 344 7.20 21.92 34.83
N LYS A 345 7.95 20.97 35.39
CA LYS A 345 8.18 19.66 34.76
C LYS A 345 6.87 18.88 34.56
N LYS A 346 6.01 18.80 35.58
CA LYS A 346 4.72 18.10 35.46
C LYS A 346 3.78 18.78 34.46
N GLU A 347 3.86 20.09 34.28
CA GLU A 347 3.10 20.83 33.26
C GLU A 347 3.62 20.57 31.84
N GLU A 348 4.92 20.40 31.67
CA GLU A 348 5.52 19.95 30.41
C GLU A 348 5.12 18.51 30.07
N ASP A 349 5.26 17.59 31.02
CA ASP A 349 4.82 16.18 30.88
C ASP A 349 3.33 16.11 30.52
N PHE A 350 2.50 16.95 31.16
CA PHE A 350 1.08 17.05 30.86
C PHE A 350 0.83 17.48 29.41
N ARG A 351 1.51 18.53 28.92
CA ARG A 351 1.36 19.00 27.53
C ARG A 351 1.74 17.91 26.52
N GLN A 352 2.84 17.21 26.76
CA GLN A 352 3.26 16.08 25.92
C GLN A 352 2.21 14.95 25.93
N ASP A 353 1.67 14.62 27.11
CA ASP A 353 0.62 13.62 27.24
C ASP A 353 -0.67 14.03 26.50
N GLU A 354 -1.03 15.33 26.50
CA GLU A 354 -2.19 15.84 25.74
C GLU A 354 -2.03 15.65 24.23
N GLU A 355 -0.85 15.98 23.69
CA GLU A 355 -0.55 15.82 22.25
C GLU A 355 -0.55 14.35 21.83
N MET A 356 0.11 13.49 22.61
CA MET A 356 0.15 12.05 22.35
C MET A 356 -1.24 11.42 22.43
N ALA A 357 -2.04 11.78 23.44
CA ALA A 357 -3.42 11.27 23.57
C ALA A 357 -4.28 11.64 22.36
N SER A 358 -4.18 12.88 21.87
CA SER A 358 -4.93 13.33 20.69
C SER A 358 -4.54 12.57 19.42
N SER A 359 -3.24 12.32 19.24
CA SER A 359 -2.71 11.51 18.14
C SER A 359 -3.22 10.07 18.20
N TYR A 360 -3.07 9.40 19.35
CA TYR A 360 -3.53 8.03 19.55
C TYR A 360 -5.05 7.88 19.43
N ALA A 361 -5.84 8.84 19.90
CA ALA A 361 -7.29 8.84 19.73
C ALA A 361 -7.71 8.95 18.27
N THR A 362 -7.06 9.82 17.50
CA THR A 362 -7.36 10.02 16.08
C THR A 362 -6.98 8.79 15.27
N LEU A 363 -5.74 8.30 15.42
CA LEU A 363 -5.25 7.13 14.70
C LEU A 363 -6.01 5.87 15.10
N GLY A 364 -6.22 5.64 16.40
CA GLY A 364 -6.96 4.49 16.91
C GLY A 364 -8.38 4.43 16.38
N MET A 365 -9.09 5.57 16.30
CA MET A 365 -10.43 5.61 15.72
C MET A 365 -10.42 5.23 14.24
N SER A 366 -9.57 5.87 13.42
CA SER A 366 -9.50 5.59 11.99
C SER A 366 -9.15 4.13 11.70
N THR A 367 -8.26 3.53 12.49
CA THR A 367 -7.89 2.12 12.36
C THR A 367 -9.07 1.19 12.67
N VAL A 368 -9.86 1.50 13.71
CA VAL A 368 -11.07 0.72 14.04
C VAL A 368 -12.14 0.88 12.96
N GLU A 369 -12.36 2.07 12.43
CA GLU A 369 -13.30 2.31 11.32
C GLU A 369 -12.91 1.52 10.07
N LEU A 370 -11.61 1.44 9.77
CA LEU A 370 -11.09 0.63 8.68
C LEU A 370 -11.33 -0.86 8.91
N LEU A 371 -11.06 -1.37 10.13
CA LEU A 371 -11.35 -2.76 10.51
C LEU A 371 -12.85 -3.08 10.43
N ARG A 372 -13.74 -2.16 10.83
CA ARG A 372 -15.18 -2.30 10.65
C ARG A 372 -15.53 -2.50 9.18
N ASN A 373 -15.02 -1.64 8.30
CA ASN A 373 -15.34 -1.73 6.87
C ASN A 373 -14.85 -3.05 6.28
N PHE A 374 -13.62 -3.46 6.59
CA PHE A 374 -13.09 -4.72 6.06
C PHE A 374 -13.79 -5.96 6.60
N THR A 375 -14.20 -5.97 7.87
CA THR A 375 -14.96 -7.11 8.42
C THR A 375 -16.37 -7.24 7.81
N MET A 376 -16.89 -6.16 7.19
CA MET A 376 -18.14 -6.19 6.42
C MET A 376 -17.91 -6.73 5.00
N GLU A 377 -16.89 -6.24 4.30
CA GLU A 377 -16.64 -6.55 2.89
C GLU A 377 -15.92 -7.90 2.68
N THR A 378 -14.94 -8.24 3.53
CA THR A 378 -14.06 -9.42 3.36
C THR A 378 -14.06 -10.33 4.59
N LYS A 379 -15.26 -10.60 5.09
CA LYS A 379 -15.53 -11.46 6.25
C LYS A 379 -14.72 -12.77 6.28
N ALA A 380 -14.71 -13.52 5.17
CA ALA A 380 -14.03 -14.82 5.08
C ALA A 380 -12.54 -14.74 5.43
N THR A 381 -11.88 -13.62 5.12
CA THR A 381 -10.46 -13.41 5.40
C THR A 381 -10.20 -13.30 6.90
N PHE A 382 -11.04 -12.58 7.64
CA PHE A 382 -10.91 -12.42 9.11
C PHE A 382 -11.26 -13.68 9.90
N LEU A 383 -11.88 -14.67 9.27
CA LEU A 383 -12.23 -15.95 9.88
C LEU A 383 -11.13 -17.01 9.76
N THR A 384 -10.01 -16.70 9.08
CA THR A 384 -8.85 -17.59 9.04
C THR A 384 -8.18 -17.67 10.41
N LEU A 385 -7.65 -18.83 10.77
CA LEU A 385 -6.98 -19.07 12.06
C LEU A 385 -5.85 -18.08 12.36
N GLU A 386 -5.18 -17.58 11.31
CA GLU A 386 -4.11 -16.60 11.41
C GLU A 386 -4.57 -15.23 11.93
N ILE A 387 -5.79 -14.80 11.57
CA ILE A 387 -6.30 -13.46 11.88
C ILE A 387 -7.31 -13.50 13.03
N VAL A 388 -8.20 -14.50 13.03
CA VAL A 388 -9.39 -14.53 13.89
C VAL A 388 -9.05 -14.46 15.39
N ASN A 389 -7.96 -15.10 15.79
CA ASN A 389 -7.49 -15.10 17.19
C ASN A 389 -6.95 -13.71 17.60
N HIS A 390 -6.15 -13.08 16.74
CA HIS A 390 -5.62 -11.73 17.00
C HIS A 390 -6.76 -10.69 17.05
N LEU A 391 -7.74 -10.83 16.16
CA LEU A 391 -8.92 -9.97 16.13
C LEU A 391 -9.77 -10.14 17.40
N ALA A 392 -10.04 -11.39 17.82
CA ALA A 392 -10.78 -11.70 19.03
C ALA A 392 -10.10 -11.11 20.28
N ALA A 393 -8.80 -11.33 20.44
CA ALA A 393 -8.00 -10.78 21.54
C ALA A 393 -8.07 -9.25 21.59
N MET A 394 -7.87 -8.58 20.45
CA MET A 394 -7.95 -7.13 20.35
C MET A 394 -9.34 -6.61 20.74
N LEU A 395 -10.41 -7.21 20.22
CA LEU A 395 -11.77 -6.76 20.50
C LEU A 395 -12.15 -6.98 21.98
N VAL A 396 -11.81 -8.14 22.55
CA VAL A 396 -12.05 -8.45 23.97
C VAL A 396 -11.29 -7.48 24.87
N TYR A 397 -10.03 -7.20 24.56
CA TYR A 397 -9.22 -6.20 25.28
C TYR A 397 -9.89 -4.83 25.29
N ASN A 398 -10.34 -4.36 24.12
CA ASN A 398 -10.92 -3.02 23.99
C ASN A 398 -12.31 -2.91 24.65
N ILE A 399 -13.09 -3.99 24.68
CA ILE A 399 -14.33 -4.04 25.48
C ILE A 399 -14.03 -3.97 26.98
N ASP A 400 -13.03 -4.70 27.50
CA ASP A 400 -12.62 -4.60 28.91
C ASP A 400 -12.06 -3.20 29.25
N MET A 401 -11.31 -2.58 28.35
CA MET A 401 -10.82 -1.21 28.51
C MET A 401 -11.99 -0.21 28.63
N LEU A 402 -12.97 -0.28 27.72
CA LEU A 402 -14.07 0.69 27.65
C LEU A 402 -15.21 0.44 28.64
N CYS A 403 -15.50 -0.82 28.98
CA CYS A 403 -16.67 -1.18 29.78
C CYS A 403 -16.33 -1.87 31.11
N GLY A 404 -15.10 -2.37 31.26
CA GLY A 404 -14.61 -3.05 32.46
C GLY A 404 -14.32 -2.10 33.63
N PRO A 405 -13.63 -2.58 34.68
CA PRO A 405 -13.36 -1.79 35.89
C PRO A 405 -12.48 -0.56 35.60
N ARG A 406 -11.63 -0.65 34.57
CA ARG A 406 -10.75 0.43 34.09
C ARG A 406 -11.51 1.58 33.42
N CYS A 407 -12.78 1.41 33.04
CA CYS A 407 -13.57 2.50 32.42
C CYS A 407 -13.62 3.77 33.29
N SER A 408 -13.63 3.61 34.63
CA SER A 408 -13.64 4.73 35.56
C SER A 408 -12.38 5.60 35.45
N SER A 409 -11.21 5.04 35.11
CA SER A 409 -9.97 5.80 34.93
C SER A 409 -9.95 6.62 33.63
N LEU A 410 -10.83 6.31 32.67
CA LEU A 410 -10.96 7.03 31.41
C LEU A 410 -11.84 8.28 31.50
N GLN A 411 -12.53 8.49 32.62
CA GLN A 411 -13.36 9.67 32.83
C GLN A 411 -12.51 10.90 33.18
N ILE A 412 -12.23 11.71 32.16
CA ILE A 412 -11.49 12.99 32.25
C ILE A 412 -12.37 14.18 31.86
N LYS A 413 -12.01 15.37 32.34
CA LYS A 413 -12.67 16.62 31.91
C LYS A 413 -12.26 16.97 30.48
N ASN A 414 -13.18 17.53 29.71
CA ASN A 414 -12.96 18.03 28.33
C ASN A 414 -12.41 16.98 27.34
N MET A 415 -13.02 15.79 27.27
CA MET A 415 -12.62 14.70 26.36
C MET A 415 -12.50 15.14 24.89
N GLU A 416 -13.31 16.10 24.45
CA GLU A 416 -13.28 16.62 23.08
C GLU A 416 -11.94 17.27 22.70
N ARG A 417 -11.25 17.91 23.65
CA ARG A 417 -9.92 18.50 23.42
C ARG A 417 -8.90 17.44 22.98
N TYR A 418 -9.07 16.22 23.47
CA TYR A 418 -8.20 15.08 23.17
C TYR A 418 -8.72 14.26 21.99
N ARG A 419 -9.77 14.72 21.30
CA ARG A 419 -10.45 13.98 20.22
C ARG A 419 -10.92 12.58 20.63
N PHE A 420 -11.02 12.32 21.93
CA PHE A 420 -11.38 11.02 22.45
C PHE A 420 -12.90 10.90 22.55
N ARG A 421 -13.49 10.08 21.67
CA ARG A 421 -14.94 9.85 21.59
C ARG A 421 -15.26 8.40 21.95
N PRO A 422 -15.29 8.03 23.25
CA PRO A 422 -15.44 6.64 23.68
C PRO A 422 -16.76 6.01 23.24
N ARG A 423 -17.82 6.81 23.09
CA ARG A 423 -19.12 6.33 22.59
C ARG A 423 -19.07 5.91 21.12
N GLN A 424 -18.45 6.74 20.28
CA GLN A 424 -18.26 6.43 18.87
C GLN A 424 -17.37 5.19 18.74
N LEU A 425 -16.23 5.17 19.44
CA LEU A 425 -15.30 4.04 19.43
C LEU A 425 -15.97 2.73 19.84
N LEU A 426 -16.79 2.76 20.91
CA LEU A 426 -17.56 1.60 21.33
C LEU A 426 -18.54 1.15 20.25
N GLY A 427 -19.23 2.07 19.59
CA GLY A 427 -20.15 1.77 18.49
C GLY A 427 -19.46 1.10 17.30
N GLU A 428 -18.26 1.54 16.95
CA GLU A 428 -17.45 0.95 15.87
C GLU A 428 -16.96 -0.46 16.23
N LEU A 429 -16.41 -0.64 17.44
CA LEU A 429 -16.01 -1.97 17.95
C LEU A 429 -17.19 -2.93 18.02
N PHE A 430 -18.36 -2.44 18.49
CA PHE A 430 -19.58 -3.23 18.56
C PHE A 430 -20.03 -3.69 17.17
N GLN A 431 -19.91 -2.82 16.16
CA GLN A 431 -20.23 -3.19 14.79
C GLN A 431 -19.33 -4.33 14.26
N ILE A 432 -18.04 -4.34 14.61
CA ILE A 432 -17.14 -5.43 14.22
C ILE A 432 -17.62 -6.77 14.80
N PHE A 433 -18.05 -6.81 16.07
CA PHE A 433 -18.66 -8.01 16.64
C PHE A 433 -19.91 -8.44 15.87
N LEU A 434 -20.80 -7.51 15.52
CA LEU A 434 -22.01 -7.82 14.79
C LEU A 434 -21.74 -8.41 13.40
N ASN A 435 -20.73 -7.88 12.70
CA ASN A 435 -20.31 -8.37 11.38
C ASN A 435 -19.90 -9.86 11.41
N LEU A 436 -19.30 -10.32 12.51
CA LEU A 436 -18.72 -11.67 12.66
C LEU A 436 -19.47 -12.58 13.66
N SER A 437 -20.56 -12.09 14.25
CA SER A 437 -21.24 -12.70 15.39
C SER A 437 -21.88 -14.07 15.14
N GLU A 438 -22.12 -14.42 13.88
CA GLU A 438 -22.78 -15.67 13.48
C GLU A 438 -21.77 -16.76 13.10
N ASP A 439 -20.49 -16.42 12.98
CA ASP A 439 -19.47 -17.31 12.44
C ASP A 439 -18.80 -18.12 13.54
N THR A 440 -18.85 -19.43 13.39
CA THR A 440 -18.28 -20.37 14.35
C THR A 440 -16.79 -20.11 14.64
N PRO A 441 -15.91 -19.83 13.65
CA PRO A 441 -14.50 -19.56 13.94
C PRO A 441 -14.29 -18.36 14.87
N PHE A 442 -15.07 -17.29 14.69
CA PHE A 442 -14.97 -16.10 15.52
C PHE A 442 -15.52 -16.33 16.92
N VAL A 443 -16.67 -17.01 17.04
CA VAL A 443 -17.24 -17.40 18.35
C VAL A 443 -16.25 -18.24 19.15
N GLN A 444 -15.59 -19.21 18.50
CA GLN A 444 -14.58 -20.05 19.14
C GLN A 444 -13.34 -19.26 19.56
N ALA A 445 -12.85 -18.35 18.71
CA ALA A 445 -11.72 -17.49 19.03
C ALA A 445 -11.99 -16.62 20.28
N VAL A 446 -13.17 -16.01 20.37
CA VAL A 446 -13.56 -15.22 21.55
C VAL A 446 -13.73 -16.10 22.79
N ALA A 447 -14.24 -17.32 22.65
CA ALA A 447 -14.31 -18.27 23.76
C ALA A 447 -12.91 -18.71 24.26
N ASN A 448 -11.94 -18.83 23.36
CA ASN A 448 -10.55 -19.20 23.65
C ASN A 448 -9.75 -18.10 24.39
N GLU A 449 -10.23 -16.85 24.40
CA GLU A 449 -9.64 -15.77 25.21
C GLU A 449 -9.72 -16.02 26.73
N GLY A 450 -10.48 -17.03 27.15
CA GLY A 450 -10.41 -17.63 28.48
C GLY A 450 -10.69 -16.65 29.62
N LYS A 451 -9.63 -16.13 30.25
CA LYS A 451 -9.68 -15.17 31.38
C LYS A 451 -9.88 -13.71 30.93
N ASN A 452 -9.54 -13.37 29.69
CA ASN A 452 -9.70 -12.01 29.17
C ASN A 452 -11.16 -11.72 28.86
N TYR A 453 -11.89 -12.72 28.38
CA TYR A 453 -13.33 -12.62 28.15
C TYR A 453 -14.13 -12.78 29.45
N LYS A 454 -14.94 -11.77 29.77
CA LYS A 454 -15.83 -11.73 30.94
C LYS A 454 -17.26 -11.41 30.52
N LYS A 455 -18.17 -12.36 30.69
CA LYS A 455 -19.59 -12.24 30.35
C LYS A 455 -20.23 -10.96 30.89
N ASP A 456 -19.97 -10.64 32.17
CA ASP A 456 -20.56 -9.48 32.84
C ASP A 456 -20.12 -8.15 32.19
N VAL A 457 -18.88 -8.08 31.69
CA VAL A 457 -18.38 -6.89 30.99
C VAL A 457 -19.06 -6.72 29.64
N PHE A 458 -19.29 -7.81 28.91
CA PHE A 458 -19.99 -7.80 27.62
C PHE A 458 -21.47 -7.44 27.78
N LEU A 459 -22.14 -7.98 28.80
CA LEU A 459 -23.52 -7.60 29.13
C LEU A 459 -23.61 -6.12 29.53
N LYS A 460 -22.62 -5.62 30.28
CA LYS A 460 -22.53 -4.19 30.60
C LYS A 460 -22.30 -3.34 29.36
N ALA A 461 -21.48 -3.79 28.41
CA ALA A 461 -21.28 -3.10 27.13
C ALA A 461 -22.59 -3.00 26.34
N ALA A 462 -23.37 -4.09 26.25
CA ALA A 462 -24.70 -4.09 25.64
C ALA A 462 -25.64 -3.09 26.32
N ALA A 463 -25.65 -3.07 27.66
CA ALA A 463 -26.46 -2.11 28.43
C ALA A 463 -26.06 -0.65 28.18
N ILE A 464 -24.75 -0.34 28.07
CA ILE A 464 -24.27 1.01 27.77
C ILE A 464 -24.69 1.43 26.36
N VAL A 465 -24.56 0.53 25.38
CA VAL A 465 -24.94 0.78 23.98
C VAL A 465 -26.44 1.04 23.86
N HIS A 466 -27.27 0.28 24.59
CA HIS A 466 -28.71 0.49 24.69
C HIS A 466 -29.05 1.84 25.36
N GLN A 467 -28.56 2.08 26.58
CA GLN A 467 -28.87 3.29 27.36
C GLN A 467 -28.44 4.60 26.68
N ARG A 468 -27.43 4.54 25.81
CA ARG A 468 -26.90 5.71 25.08
C ARG A 468 -27.40 5.80 23.64
N ALA A 469 -28.32 4.93 23.23
CA ALA A 469 -28.88 4.87 21.87
C ALA A 469 -27.80 4.82 20.77
N ILE A 470 -26.74 4.03 20.99
CA ILE A 470 -25.62 3.90 20.03
C ILE A 470 -25.97 2.90 18.92
N LYS A 471 -26.75 1.86 19.23
CA LYS A 471 -27.21 0.81 18.31
C LYS A 471 -28.71 0.55 18.51
N SER A 472 -29.34 -0.07 17.52
CA SER A 472 -30.75 -0.46 17.54
C SER A 472 -31.00 -1.68 18.44
N GLU A 473 -32.26 -1.87 18.85
CA GLU A 473 -32.68 -3.01 19.68
C GLU A 473 -32.31 -4.36 19.04
N ILE A 474 -32.54 -4.47 17.72
CA ILE A 474 -32.24 -5.68 16.93
C ILE A 474 -30.74 -6.02 16.97
N GLU A 475 -29.88 -5.00 16.85
CA GLU A 475 -28.43 -5.17 16.93
C GLU A 475 -28.00 -5.61 18.33
N ILE A 476 -28.64 -5.07 19.38
CA ILE A 476 -28.36 -5.45 20.76
C ILE A 476 -28.78 -6.91 21.02
N GLU A 477 -29.96 -7.32 20.56
CA GLU A 477 -30.42 -8.71 20.65
C GLU A 477 -29.45 -9.66 19.94
N LYS A 478 -28.98 -9.30 18.74
CA LYS A 478 -27.98 -10.08 17.99
C LYS A 478 -26.67 -10.23 18.77
N PHE A 479 -26.22 -9.17 19.44
CA PHE A 479 -25.03 -9.22 20.30
C PHE A 479 -25.24 -10.06 21.57
N VAL A 480 -26.40 -10.00 22.20
CA VAL A 480 -26.73 -10.85 23.35
C VAL A 480 -26.78 -12.32 22.95
N ALA A 481 -27.34 -12.64 21.78
CA ALA A 481 -27.31 -13.99 21.23
C ALA A 481 -25.88 -14.46 20.93
N PHE A 482 -25.00 -13.55 20.49
CA PHE A 482 -23.56 -13.84 20.34
C PHE A 482 -22.90 -14.20 21.67
N ILE A 483 -23.15 -13.44 22.75
CA ILE A 483 -22.65 -13.76 24.09
C ILE A 483 -23.07 -15.19 24.49
N GLN A 484 -24.33 -15.57 24.26
CA GLN A 484 -24.81 -16.93 24.56
C GLN A 484 -24.07 -18.00 23.76
N ARG A 485 -23.78 -17.75 22.47
CA ARG A 485 -22.98 -18.67 21.63
C ARG A 485 -21.55 -18.81 22.16
N VAL A 486 -20.93 -17.72 22.59
CA VAL A 486 -19.58 -17.74 23.19
C VAL A 486 -19.56 -18.55 24.49
N GLU A 487 -20.53 -18.33 25.39
CA GLU A 487 -20.65 -19.11 26.63
C GLU A 487 -20.80 -20.61 26.35
N HIS A 488 -21.66 -20.97 25.40
CA HIS A 488 -21.84 -22.36 25.00
C HIS A 488 -20.54 -22.96 24.44
N SER A 489 -19.85 -22.22 23.57
CA SER A 489 -18.56 -22.66 23.02
C SER A 489 -17.49 -22.83 24.10
N LYS A 490 -17.45 -21.94 25.10
CA LYS A 490 -16.50 -22.03 26.22
C LYS A 490 -16.70 -23.30 27.04
N ILE A 491 -17.95 -23.67 27.33
CA ILE A 491 -18.29 -24.91 28.04
C ILE A 491 -17.82 -26.14 27.24
N LEU A 492 -17.98 -26.12 25.91
CA LEU A 492 -17.52 -27.22 25.04
C LEU A 492 -15.99 -27.35 25.05
N ILE A 493 -15.26 -26.22 25.01
CA ILE A 493 -13.79 -26.20 25.08
C ILE A 493 -13.30 -26.74 26.43
N GLU A 494 -13.92 -26.32 27.54
CA GLU A 494 -13.57 -26.79 28.88
C GLU A 494 -13.82 -28.30 29.06
N ARG A 495 -14.92 -28.82 28.50
CA ARG A 495 -15.22 -30.27 28.50
C ARG A 495 -14.28 -31.08 27.61
N GLY A 496 -13.86 -30.53 26.47
CA GLY A 496 -12.90 -31.17 25.56
C GLY A 496 -11.50 -31.31 26.17
N ASN A 497 -11.04 -30.29 26.89
CA ASN A 497 -9.74 -30.32 27.56
C ASN A 497 -9.71 -31.24 28.79
N GLY A 498 -10.84 -31.41 29.50
CA GLY A 498 -10.93 -32.31 30.66
C GLY A 498 -10.88 -33.82 30.32
N LEU A 499 -11.12 -34.21 29.08
CA LEU A 499 -11.04 -35.61 28.62
C LEU A 499 -9.61 -36.04 28.23
N GLY A 500 -8.68 -35.09 28.04
CA GLY A 500 -7.28 -35.38 27.71
C GLY A 500 -6.41 -35.81 28.91
N ASP A 501 -6.76 -35.38 30.12
CA ASP A 501 -5.98 -35.64 31.34
C ASP A 501 -6.37 -36.93 32.10
N THR A 502 -7.30 -37.73 31.56
CA THR A 502 -7.78 -38.99 32.18
C THR A 502 -7.46 -40.26 31.39
N ALA A 503 -6.70 -40.15 30.30
CA ALA A 503 -6.17 -41.30 29.56
C ALA A 503 -4.65 -41.42 29.76
N VAL A 504 -4.26 -41.94 30.94
CA VAL A 504 -2.95 -42.56 31.19
C VAL A 504 -3.11 -44.07 31.10
#